data_AF-A0A3E0QDD1-F1
#
_entry.id   AF-A0A3E0QDD1-F1
#
_cell.length_a   1.000
_cell.length_b   1.000
_cell.length_c   1.000
_cell.angle_alpha   90.00
_cell.angle_beta   90.00
_cell.angle_gamma   90.00
#
_symmetry.space_group_name_H-M   'P 1'
#
loop_
_entity.id
_entity.type
_entity.pdbx_description
1 polymer ?
#
loop_
_entity_poly.entity_id
_entity_poly.type
_entity_poly.pdbx_seq_one_letter_code
_entity_poly.pdbx_strand_id
1 'polypeptide(L)'
;MNADQQISILQRQVHQLSRRLMHLERDTRIVAQRQEYASTTEVMRLFKVSEATIRRRRQEGALTDYRVGSKGRGFQYSISQCEKVFSNPL
;
A
#
# COMPACT_ATOMS: atom_id res chain seq x y z
N MET A 1 5.91 -19.98 -47.23
CA MET A 1 6.19 -19.78 -45.79
C MET A 1 6.05 -18.31 -45.46
N ASN A 2 5.27 -17.87 -44.50
CA ASN A 2 4.23 -18.53 -43.72
C ASN A 2 3.58 -17.42 -42.87
N ALA A 3 2.63 -16.70 -43.46
CA ALA A 3 1.81 -15.77 -42.69
C ALA A 3 1.21 -16.48 -41.48
N ASP A 4 0.84 -17.77 -41.63
CA ASP A 4 0.39 -18.64 -40.54
C ASP A 4 1.45 -18.95 -39.47
N GLN A 5 2.75 -19.07 -39.83
CA GLN A 5 3.81 -19.17 -38.81
C GLN A 5 4.02 -17.84 -38.10
N GLN A 6 3.96 -16.71 -38.81
CA GLN A 6 4.06 -15.39 -38.19
C GLN A 6 2.89 -15.13 -37.22
N ILE A 7 1.66 -15.50 -37.62
CA ILE A 7 0.47 -15.46 -36.77
C ILE A 7 0.66 -16.35 -35.53
N SER A 8 1.15 -17.58 -35.70
CA SER A 8 1.43 -18.48 -34.58
C SER A 8 2.51 -17.95 -33.62
N ILE A 9 3.50 -17.21 -34.13
CA ILE A 9 4.51 -16.54 -33.30
C ILE A 9 3.90 -15.38 -32.53
N LEU A 10 3.13 -14.51 -33.21
CA LEU A 10 2.44 -13.37 -32.60
C LEU A 10 1.47 -13.81 -31.50
N GLN A 11 0.67 -14.85 -31.74
CA GLN A 11 -0.24 -15.40 -30.74
C GLN A 11 0.49 -15.91 -29.48
N ARG A 12 1.64 -16.57 -29.66
CA ARG A 12 2.48 -17.00 -28.53
C ARG A 12 3.08 -15.83 -27.76
N GLN A 13 3.52 -14.78 -28.46
CA GLN A 13 4.04 -13.56 -27.84
C GLN A 13 2.95 -12.83 -27.04
N VAL A 14 1.75 -12.67 -27.60
CA VAL A 14 0.60 -12.07 -26.90
C VAL A 14 0.28 -12.85 -25.64
N HIS A 15 0.21 -14.18 -25.72
CA HIS A 15 -0.06 -15.03 -24.57
C HIS A 15 1.03 -14.93 -23.48
N GLN A 16 2.30 -14.85 -23.86
CA GLN A 16 3.41 -14.62 -22.93
C GLN A 16 3.30 -13.25 -22.25
N LEU A 17 2.96 -12.19 -23.00
CA LEU A 17 2.78 -10.85 -22.47
C LEU A 17 1.58 -10.77 -21.50
N SER A 18 0.44 -11.37 -21.84
CA SER A 18 -0.73 -11.42 -20.96
C SER A 18 -0.42 -12.10 -19.63
N ARG A 19 0.33 -13.21 -19.64
CA ARG A 19 0.77 -13.87 -18.40
C ARG A 19 1.70 -12.98 -17.58
N ARG A 20 2.68 -12.33 -18.21
CA ARG A 20 3.59 -11.40 -17.53
C ARG A 20 2.84 -10.22 -16.92
N LEU A 21 1.84 -9.68 -17.61
CA LEU A 21 1.00 -8.59 -17.12
C LEU A 21 0.20 -9.02 -15.88
N MET A 22 -0.42 -10.20 -15.91
CA MET A 22 -1.16 -10.73 -14.76
C MET A 22 -0.28 -10.91 -13.51
N HIS A 23 0.98 -11.34 -13.69
CA HIS A 23 1.93 -11.44 -12.57
C HIS A 23 2.29 -10.06 -12.02
N LEU A 24 2.59 -9.10 -12.90
CA LEU A 24 2.89 -7.71 -12.49
C LEU A 24 1.69 -7.05 -11.78
N GLU A 25 0.47 -7.26 -12.26
CA GLU A 25 -0.76 -6.77 -11.61
C GLU A 25 -0.96 -7.37 -10.22
N ARG A 26 -0.62 -8.65 -10.03
CA ARG A 26 -0.67 -9.30 -8.71
C ARG A 26 0.42 -8.75 -7.79
N ASP A 27 1.65 -8.61 -8.29
CA ASP A 27 2.78 -8.10 -7.50
C ASP A 27 2.55 -6.64 -7.09
N THR A 28 2.03 -5.80 -7.99
CA THR A 28 1.67 -4.41 -7.68
C THR A 28 0.53 -4.31 -6.67
N ARG A 29 -0.49 -5.17 -6.74
CA ARG A 29 -1.54 -5.24 -5.70
C ARG A 29 -0.98 -5.65 -4.32
N ILE A 30 -0.02 -6.57 -4.28
CA ILE A 30 0.64 -6.99 -3.02
C ILE A 30 1.50 -5.86 -2.44
N VAL A 31 2.21 -5.10 -3.27
CA VAL A 31 2.99 -3.93 -2.84
C VAL A 31 2.08 -2.81 -2.34
N ALA A 32 0.94 -2.56 -2.99
CA ALA A 32 -0.04 -1.57 -2.54
C ALA A 32 -0.64 -1.93 -1.18
N GLN A 33 -0.94 -3.21 -0.91
CA GLN A 33 -1.42 -3.65 0.40
C GLN A 33 -0.38 -3.49 1.51
N ARG A 34 0.92 -3.68 1.21
CA ARG A 34 1.99 -3.43 2.19
C ARG A 34 2.19 -1.95 2.54
N GLN A 35 1.68 -1.03 1.72
CA GLN A 35 1.72 0.41 1.99
C GLN A 35 0.49 0.94 2.74
N GLU A 36 -0.51 0.12 3.07
CA GLU A 36 -1.72 0.63 3.70
C GLU A 36 -1.53 0.99 5.17
N TYR A 37 -0.52 0.43 5.84
CA TYR A 37 -0.25 0.64 7.26
C TYR A 37 1.17 1.17 7.49
N ALA A 38 1.28 2.18 8.36
CA ALA A 38 2.52 2.83 8.73
C ALA A 38 2.72 2.80 10.24
N SER A 39 3.95 2.56 10.70
CA SER A 39 4.33 2.74 12.10
C SER A 39 4.21 4.20 12.54
N THR A 40 4.17 4.45 13.85
CA THR A 40 4.17 5.83 14.40
C THR A 40 5.27 6.70 13.77
N THR A 41 6.49 6.18 13.64
CA THR A 41 7.64 6.91 13.07
C THR A 41 7.45 7.24 11.59
N GLU A 42 6.83 6.34 10.83
CA GLU A 42 6.52 6.58 9.42
C GLU A 42 5.41 7.62 9.26
N VAL A 43 4.36 7.58 10.10
CA VAL A 43 3.30 8.60 10.12
C VAL A 43 3.88 9.99 10.42
N MET A 44 4.77 10.10 11.42
CA MET A 44 5.44 11.37 11.73
C MET A 44 6.19 11.94 10.53
N ARG A 45 6.90 11.08 9.78
CA ARG A 45 7.67 11.49 8.60
C ARG A 45 6.76 11.89 7.44
N LEU A 46 5.74 11.09 7.15
CA LEU A 46 4.85 11.29 6.00
C LEU A 46 3.98 12.54 6.15
N PHE A 47 3.39 12.73 7.33
CA PHE A 47 2.42 13.81 7.57
C PHE A 47 3.03 15.03 8.27
N LYS A 48 4.34 14.99 8.58
CA LYS A 48 5.07 16.06 9.28
C LYS A 48 4.40 16.45 10.60
N VAL A 49 3.90 15.46 11.34
CA VAL A 49 3.24 15.64 12.64
C VAL A 49 4.09 15.07 13.79
N SER A 50 3.91 15.61 14.99
CA SER A 50 4.57 15.10 16.19
C SER A 50 3.92 13.82 16.71
N GLU A 51 4.66 13.00 17.47
CA GLU A 51 4.08 11.85 18.16
C GLU A 51 2.95 12.26 19.11
N ALA A 52 3.09 13.40 19.78
CA ALA A 52 2.07 13.95 20.66
C ALA A 52 0.75 14.22 19.90
N THR A 53 0.85 14.76 18.68
CA THR A 53 -0.30 14.98 17.81
C THR A 53 -0.98 13.66 17.44
N ILE A 54 -0.20 12.65 17.05
CA ILE A 54 -0.73 11.30 16.72
C ILE A 54 -1.42 10.69 17.94
N ARG A 55 -0.79 10.75 19.11
CA ARG A 55 -1.33 10.23 20.37
C ARG A 55 -2.63 10.92 20.76
N ARG A 56 -2.71 12.24 20.59
CA ARG A 56 -3.92 13.03 20.84
C ARG A 56 -5.06 12.61 19.90
N ARG A 57 -4.80 12.53 18.59
CA ARG A 57 -5.81 12.08 17.61
C ARG A 57 -6.30 10.66 17.87
N ARG A 58 -5.43 9.77 18.37
CA ARG A 58 -5.81 8.43 18.82
C ARG A 58 -6.72 8.48 20.05
N GLN A 59 -6.40 9.31 21.06
CA GLN A 59 -7.23 9.47 22.26
C GLN A 59 -8.60 10.09 21.96
N GLU A 60 -8.66 10.98 20.97
CA GLU A 60 -9.90 11.57 20.45
C GLU A 60 -10.72 10.57 19.59
N GLY A 61 -10.19 9.37 19.32
CA GLY A 61 -10.84 8.37 18.46
C GLY A 61 -10.77 8.66 16.96
N ALA A 62 -10.04 9.70 16.54
CA ALA A 62 -9.86 10.05 15.13
C ALA A 62 -8.91 9.10 14.39
N LEU A 63 -7.99 8.45 15.11
CA LEU A 63 -7.09 7.42 14.59
C LEU A 63 -7.30 6.07 15.28
N THR A 64 -7.29 5.01 14.49
CA THR A 64 -7.36 3.62 14.96
C THR A 64 -5.98 2.98 14.82
N ASP A 65 -5.47 2.40 15.91
CA ASP A 65 -4.20 1.67 15.91
C ASP A 65 -4.38 0.16 15.80
N TYR A 66 -3.44 -0.47 15.11
CA TYR A 66 -3.26 -1.91 15.03
C TYR A 66 -1.98 -2.25 15.79
N ARG A 67 -2.11 -3.10 16.82
CA ARG A 67 -0.95 -3.58 17.58
C ARG A 67 -0.25 -4.66 16.78
N VAL A 68 1.05 -4.51 16.59
CA VAL A 68 1.87 -5.46 15.81
C VAL A 68 2.97 -6.04 16.68
N GLY A 69 3.21 -7.34 16.53
CA GLY A 69 4.23 -8.10 17.25
C GLY A 69 3.69 -8.88 18.45
N SER A 70 4.30 -10.03 18.72
CA SER A 70 3.92 -11.00 19.77
C SER A 70 4.04 -10.49 21.22
N LYS A 71 4.52 -9.26 21.41
CA LYS A 71 4.63 -8.58 22.72
C LYS A 71 4.09 -7.13 22.68
N GLY A 72 3.28 -6.76 21.68
CA GLY A 72 2.67 -5.42 21.59
C GLY A 72 3.66 -4.27 21.37
N ARG A 73 4.84 -4.54 20.79
CA ARG A 73 5.84 -3.50 20.52
C ARG A 73 5.58 -2.85 19.16
N GLY A 74 4.65 -1.91 19.16
CA GLY A 74 4.44 -1.00 18.04
C GLY A 74 2.98 -0.80 17.69
N PHE A 75 2.63 0.44 17.41
CA PHE A 75 1.36 0.83 16.80
C PHE A 75 1.58 1.02 15.30
N GLN A 76 0.72 0.40 14.51
CA GLN A 76 0.56 0.72 13.09
C GLN A 76 -0.76 1.44 12.89
N TYR A 77 -0.78 2.36 11.93
CA TYR A 77 -1.92 3.20 11.58
C TYR A 77 -2.18 3.08 10.10
N SER A 78 -3.46 3.09 9.71
CA SER A 78 -3.81 3.15 8.29
C SER A 78 -3.38 4.49 7.69
N ILE A 79 -2.60 4.46 6.61
CA ILE A 79 -2.16 5.67 5.91
C ILE A 79 -3.35 6.47 5.39
N SER A 80 -4.37 5.81 4.84
CA SER A 80 -5.57 6.48 4.32
C SER A 80 -6.40 7.17 5.41
N GLN A 81 -6.41 6.62 6.64
CA GLN A 81 -7.02 7.28 7.79
C GLN A 81 -6.18 8.49 8.24
N CYS A 82 -4.85 8.34 8.29
CA CYS A 82 -3.94 9.43 8.59
C CYS A 82 -4.07 10.60 7.60
N GLU A 83 -4.21 10.33 6.30
CA GLU A 83 -4.49 11.36 5.29
C GLU A 83 -5.76 12.14 5.63
N LYS A 84 -6.87 11.45 5.92
CA LYS A 84 -8.14 12.13 6.27
C LYS A 84 -8.02 13.00 7.52
N VAL A 85 -7.24 12.58 8.51
CA VAL A 85 -7.10 13.29 9.81
C VAL A 85 -6.10 14.43 9.74
N PHE A 86 -5.02 14.30 8.96
CA PHE A 86 -3.91 15.26 8.95
C PHE A 86 -3.86 16.15 7.71
N SER A 87 -4.48 15.77 6.59
CA SER A 87 -4.49 16.57 5.36
C SER A 87 -5.54 17.68 5.34
N ASN A 88 -6.41 17.75 6.35
CA ASN A 88 -7.39 18.83 6.51
C ASN A 88 -6.97 19.73 7.70
N PRO A 89 -6.32 20.88 7.46
CA PRO A 89 -6.03 21.83 8.52
C PRO A 89 -7.36 22.46 8.96
N LEU A 90 -7.80 22.12 10.17
CA LEU A 90 -8.90 22.80 10.85
C LEU A 90 -8.53 24.27 11.11
#